data_AF-A0A925BHF5-F1
#
_entry.id   AF-A0A925BHF5-F1
#
_cell.length_a   1.000
_cell.length_b   1.000
_cell.length_c   1.000
_cell.angle_alpha   90.00
_cell.angle_beta   90.00
_cell.angle_gamma   90.00
#
_symmetry.space_group_name_H-M   'P 1'
#
loop_
_entity.id
_entity.type
_entity.pdbx_description
1 polymer ?
#
loop_
_entity_poly.entity_id
_entity_poly.type
_entity_poly.pdbx_seq_one_letter_code
_entity_poly.pdbx_strand_id
1 'polypeptide(L)'
;MLPNWFSRYSPFAAVSSDNPLFRVESRQVKRGTTVALWHSSIKVAAITLLLMLGLWAWSLLSIYSSTSGLLNAPYGSAYDDSDLLTLVAWLAGLGFCDKLILDFFGMWVGLHSFNADVTSKRWDVLRLTPIKAETIIDSRIALAQIQAWRPFVFVVAFRFGVLLLGIVTLLVPPLLFPQWRGSMQDVRDQLLRDPVTIIGPLFIAFTFSAFYLIEPYWRMRMVTASSVAVAAKMRSLPMSVLYGLWHIVIVWFFQIIIAVASLILMNILFNRTSSSPLLDYILVVVWVGAVTVITYFIYRSRARVWHAQARQAIAAELINLPEFR
;
A
#
# COMPACT_ATOMS: atom_id res chain seq x y z
N MET A 1 -18.30 -20.11 -2.30
CA MET A 1 -18.78 -18.87 -1.65
C MET A 1 -17.58 -17.99 -1.36
N LEU A 2 -17.66 -16.66 -1.60
CA LEU A 2 -16.58 -15.74 -1.27
C LEU A 2 -16.61 -15.41 0.23
N PRO A 3 -15.46 -15.18 0.90
CA PRO A 3 -15.45 -14.73 2.28
C PRO A 3 -16.17 -13.39 2.46
N ASN A 4 -16.97 -13.24 3.52
CA ASN A 4 -17.74 -12.02 3.81
C ASN A 4 -16.86 -10.77 3.98
N TRP A 5 -15.61 -10.93 4.41
CA TRP A 5 -14.68 -9.80 4.50
C TRP A 5 -14.25 -9.33 3.11
N PHE A 6 -14.03 -10.24 2.15
CA PHE A 6 -13.61 -9.88 0.81
C PHE A 6 -14.67 -9.06 0.11
N SER A 7 -15.95 -9.41 0.25
CA SER A 7 -17.03 -8.60 -0.32
C SER A 7 -17.02 -7.17 0.23
N ARG A 8 -16.85 -6.99 1.54
CA ARG A 8 -16.81 -5.66 2.21
C ARG A 8 -15.62 -4.78 1.83
N TYR A 9 -14.44 -5.37 1.65
CA TYR A 9 -13.21 -4.62 1.33
C TYR A 9 -12.90 -4.57 -0.16
N SER A 10 -13.64 -5.32 -0.99
CA SER A 10 -13.46 -5.27 -2.44
C SER A 10 -13.89 -3.91 -3.01
N PRO A 11 -13.34 -3.51 -4.17
CA PRO A 11 -13.80 -2.33 -4.90
C PRO A 11 -15.29 -2.36 -5.24
N PHE A 12 -15.89 -3.57 -5.33
CA PHE A 12 -17.33 -3.72 -5.58
C PHE A 12 -18.20 -3.22 -4.44
N ALA A 13 -17.70 -3.16 -3.20
CA ALA A 13 -18.46 -2.59 -2.08
C ALA A 13 -18.62 -1.07 -2.16
N ALA A 14 -17.86 -0.39 -3.01
CA ALA A 14 -17.94 1.05 -3.15
C ALA A 14 -19.21 1.52 -3.91
N VAL A 15 -19.84 0.63 -4.68
CA VAL A 15 -20.99 0.96 -5.53
C VAL A 15 -22.10 -0.08 -5.32
N SER A 16 -23.35 0.38 -5.25
CA SER A 16 -24.50 -0.52 -5.17
C SER A 16 -24.52 -1.49 -6.36
N SER A 17 -24.82 -2.76 -6.11
CA SER A 17 -25.04 -3.77 -7.15
C SER A 17 -26.11 -3.38 -8.16
N ASP A 18 -27.01 -2.48 -7.77
CA ASP A 18 -28.16 -2.05 -8.57
C ASP A 18 -27.80 -0.92 -9.54
N ASN A 19 -26.57 -0.40 -9.50
CA ASN A 19 -26.13 0.63 -10.44
C ASN A 19 -25.98 0.04 -11.86
N PRO A 20 -26.86 0.43 -12.81
CA PRO A 20 -26.88 -0.17 -14.15
C PRO A 20 -25.61 0.16 -14.94
N LEU A 21 -25.06 1.36 -14.76
CA LEU A 21 -23.85 1.80 -15.45
C LEU A 21 -22.66 0.96 -15.01
N PHE A 22 -22.47 0.79 -13.71
CA PHE A 22 -21.41 -0.05 -13.16
C PHE A 22 -21.50 -1.50 -13.64
N ARG A 23 -22.71 -2.06 -13.75
CA ARG A 23 -22.93 -3.41 -14.27
C ARG A 23 -22.53 -3.55 -15.73
N VAL A 24 -22.80 -2.55 -16.57
CA VAL A 24 -22.39 -2.56 -17.98
C VAL A 24 -20.88 -2.38 -18.12
N GLU A 25 -20.29 -1.45 -17.38
CA GLU A 25 -18.86 -1.12 -17.50
C GLU A 25 -17.95 -2.18 -16.88
N SER A 26 -18.34 -2.76 -15.76
CA SER A 26 -17.58 -3.85 -15.14
C SER A 26 -17.42 -5.04 -16.10
N ARG A 27 -18.42 -5.33 -16.95
CA ARG A 27 -18.34 -6.39 -17.97
C ARG A 27 -17.29 -6.11 -19.06
N GLN A 28 -17.00 -4.84 -19.35
CA GLN A 28 -15.99 -4.46 -20.34
C GLN A 28 -14.57 -4.65 -19.79
N VAL A 29 -14.40 -4.62 -18.47
CA VAL A 29 -13.14 -5.01 -17.84
C VAL A 29 -13.00 -6.53 -17.99
N LYS A 30 -11.98 -6.99 -18.73
CA LYS A 30 -11.69 -8.41 -19.09
C LYS A 30 -11.82 -9.44 -17.95
N ARG A 31 -11.88 -9.00 -16.68
CA ARG A 31 -12.13 -9.85 -15.49
C ARG A 31 -13.07 -9.16 -14.48
N GLY A 32 -14.19 -8.60 -14.95
CA GLY A 32 -15.12 -7.81 -14.14
C GLY A 32 -15.93 -8.54 -13.06
N THR A 33 -15.80 -9.86 -12.93
CA THR A 33 -16.53 -10.59 -11.89
C THR A 33 -15.72 -10.65 -10.59
N THR A 34 -16.40 -10.48 -9.45
CA THR A 34 -15.78 -10.53 -8.12
C THR A 34 -15.00 -11.84 -7.89
N VAL A 35 -15.53 -12.95 -8.42
CA VAL A 35 -14.88 -14.28 -8.34
C VAL A 35 -13.60 -14.35 -9.17
N ALA A 36 -13.61 -13.83 -10.41
CA ALA A 36 -12.41 -13.83 -11.25
C ALA A 36 -11.30 -12.94 -10.67
N LEU A 37 -11.67 -11.82 -10.05
CA LEU A 37 -10.73 -10.94 -9.34
C LEU A 37 -10.12 -11.64 -8.13
N TRP A 38 -10.92 -12.31 -7.30
CA TRP A 38 -10.43 -13.11 -6.17
C TRP A 38 -9.38 -14.15 -6.58
N HIS A 39 -9.70 -15.00 -7.57
CA HIS A 39 -8.76 -16.03 -8.04
C HIS A 39 -7.49 -15.42 -8.65
N SER A 40 -7.64 -14.33 -9.43
CA SER A 40 -6.49 -13.61 -9.98
C SER A 40 -5.63 -12.99 -8.88
N SER A 41 -6.23 -12.49 -7.79
CA SER A 41 -5.52 -11.92 -6.65
C SER A 41 -4.75 -12.98 -5.88
N ILE A 42 -5.36 -14.13 -5.57
CA ILE A 42 -4.66 -15.25 -4.93
C ILE A 42 -3.49 -15.71 -5.80
N LYS A 43 -3.69 -15.86 -7.11
CA LYS A 43 -2.64 -16.30 -8.03
C LYS A 43 -1.46 -15.31 -8.05
N VAL A 44 -1.72 -14.01 -8.13
CA VAL A 44 -0.66 -12.98 -8.07
C VAL A 44 0.06 -13.02 -6.73
N ALA A 45 -0.68 -13.07 -5.62
CA ALA A 45 -0.08 -13.12 -4.29
C ALA A 45 0.78 -14.37 -4.09
N ALA A 46 0.30 -15.55 -4.49
CA ALA A 46 1.03 -16.80 -4.41
C ALA A 46 2.31 -16.77 -5.25
N ILE A 47 2.24 -16.28 -6.50
CA ILE A 47 3.42 -16.16 -7.36
C ILE A 47 4.44 -15.20 -6.73
N THR A 48 4.02 -14.02 -6.27
CA THR A 48 4.91 -13.06 -5.62
C THR A 48 5.60 -13.67 -4.39
N LEU A 49 4.84 -14.36 -3.52
CA LEU A 49 5.39 -15.00 -2.33
C LEU A 49 6.36 -16.14 -2.67
N LEU A 50 6.03 -16.97 -3.66
CA LEU A 50 6.91 -18.05 -4.12
C LEU A 50 8.22 -17.50 -4.70
N LEU A 51 8.16 -16.41 -5.48
CA LEU A 51 9.36 -15.74 -5.99
C LEU A 51 10.23 -15.19 -4.86
N MET A 52 9.61 -14.57 -3.85
CA MET A 52 10.33 -14.04 -2.68
C MET A 52 10.97 -15.17 -1.85
N LEU A 53 10.25 -16.26 -1.61
CA LEU A 53 10.78 -17.44 -0.92
C LEU A 53 11.91 -18.10 -1.73
N GLY A 54 11.78 -18.17 -3.05
CA GLY A 54 12.83 -18.68 -3.94
C GLY A 54 14.10 -17.84 -3.89
N LEU A 55 13.97 -16.50 -3.95
CA LEU A 55 15.09 -15.57 -3.81
C LEU A 55 15.76 -15.68 -2.44
N TRP A 56 14.98 -15.86 -1.38
CA TRP A 56 15.49 -16.07 -0.03
C TRP A 56 16.19 -17.42 0.15
N ALA A 57 15.61 -18.51 -0.38
CA ALA A 57 16.26 -19.82 -0.35
C ALA A 57 17.58 -19.81 -1.13
N TRP A 58 17.61 -19.11 -2.27
CA TRP A 58 18.83 -18.88 -3.03
C TRP A 58 19.89 -18.09 -2.25
N SER A 59 19.50 -17.03 -1.52
CA SER A 59 20.45 -16.28 -0.70
C SER A 59 21.01 -17.12 0.44
N LEU A 60 20.18 -17.93 1.11
CA LEU A 60 20.66 -18.88 2.11
C LEU A 60 21.62 -19.92 1.54
N LEU A 61 21.32 -20.49 0.38
CA LEU A 61 22.19 -21.47 -0.28
C LEU A 61 23.53 -20.82 -0.65
N SER A 62 23.51 -19.58 -1.10
CA SER A 62 24.72 -18.80 -1.43
C SER A 62 25.59 -18.61 -0.19
N ILE A 63 25.00 -18.21 0.95
CA ILE A 63 25.70 -18.07 2.23
C ILE A 63 26.25 -19.41 2.73
N TYR A 64 25.51 -20.50 2.57
CA TYR A 64 25.98 -21.83 2.97
C TYR A 64 27.17 -22.30 2.13
N SER A 65 27.11 -22.07 0.81
CA SER A 65 28.17 -22.45 -0.12
C SER A 65 29.49 -21.71 0.14
N SER A 66 29.42 -20.45 0.58
CA SER A 66 30.61 -19.68 0.96
C SER A 66 31.16 -20.12 2.33
N THR A 67 30.29 -20.43 3.29
CA THR A 67 30.71 -20.83 4.65
C THR A 67 31.35 -22.23 4.68
N SER A 68 30.92 -23.14 3.80
CA SER A 68 31.40 -24.53 3.76
C SER A 68 32.78 -24.71 3.09
N GLY A 69 33.47 -23.63 2.70
CA GLY A 69 34.81 -23.70 2.10
C GLY A 69 34.86 -24.26 0.67
N LEU A 70 33.71 -24.55 0.06
CA LEU A 70 33.62 -24.91 -1.37
C LEU A 70 34.02 -23.74 -2.29
N LEU A 71 33.85 -22.51 -1.80
CA LEU A 71 34.35 -21.28 -2.38
C LEU A 71 35.15 -20.57 -1.29
N ASN A 72 36.49 -20.66 -1.33
CA ASN A 72 37.42 -20.04 -0.36
C ASN A 72 37.39 -18.49 -0.42
N ALA A 73 36.23 -17.88 -0.17
CA ALA A 73 36.10 -16.46 0.03
C ALA A 73 36.10 -16.19 1.55
N PRO A 74 37.06 -15.42 2.09
CA PRO A 74 37.13 -15.13 3.50
C PRO A 74 35.91 -14.29 3.93
N TYR A 75 34.93 -14.94 4.56
CA TYR A 75 33.68 -14.32 5.05
C TYR A 75 33.81 -13.67 6.44
N GLY A 76 35.06 -13.53 6.94
CA GLY A 76 35.36 -13.13 8.32
C GLY A 76 34.99 -11.69 8.71
N SER A 77 34.48 -10.86 7.79
CA SER A 77 34.08 -9.47 8.07
C SER A 77 32.79 -9.02 7.37
N ALA A 78 32.00 -9.93 6.78
CA ALA A 78 30.82 -9.59 5.96
C ALA A 78 29.56 -9.18 6.76
N TYR A 79 29.76 -8.78 8.02
CA TYR A 79 28.74 -8.12 8.85
C TYR A 79 29.37 -6.86 9.48
N ASP A 80 30.22 -6.16 8.73
CA ASP A 80 30.53 -4.77 9.05
C ASP A 80 29.24 -3.94 8.97
N ASP A 81 29.13 -2.90 9.80
CA ASP A 81 27.96 -2.01 9.88
C ASP A 81 27.52 -1.45 8.50
N SER A 82 28.43 -1.43 7.52
CA SER A 82 28.17 -1.05 6.12
C SER A 82 27.20 -1.99 5.38
N ASP A 83 27.20 -3.29 5.71
CA ASP A 83 26.34 -4.27 5.02
C ASP A 83 24.90 -4.19 5.51
N LEU A 84 24.71 -3.91 6.81
CA LEU A 84 23.38 -3.65 7.37
C LEU A 84 22.79 -2.35 6.80
N LEU A 85 23.59 -1.28 6.70
CA LEU A 85 23.15 -0.02 6.09
C LEU A 85 22.76 -0.23 4.62
N THR A 86 23.54 -1.02 3.88
CA THR A 86 23.27 -1.35 2.48
C THR A 86 21.97 -2.12 2.34
N LEU A 87 21.73 -3.13 3.18
CA LEU A 87 20.47 -3.90 3.20
C LEU A 87 19.27 -3.00 3.52
N VAL A 88 19.39 -2.14 4.54
CA VAL A 88 18.34 -1.19 4.91
C VAL A 88 18.05 -0.22 3.76
N ALA A 89 19.08 0.28 3.08
CA ALA A 89 18.92 1.14 1.90
C ALA A 89 18.21 0.43 0.74
N TRP A 90 18.54 -0.83 0.47
CA TRP A 90 17.84 -1.65 -0.53
C TRP A 90 16.38 -1.88 -0.19
N LEU A 91 16.07 -2.25 1.06
CA LEU A 91 14.70 -2.46 1.52
C LEU A 91 13.89 -1.15 1.48
N ALA A 92 14.51 -0.03 1.86
CA ALA A 92 13.90 1.30 1.76
C ALA A 92 13.63 1.67 0.29
N GLY A 93 14.58 1.40 -0.61
CA GLY A 93 14.43 1.60 -2.06
C GLY A 93 13.29 0.78 -2.65
N LEU A 94 13.21 -0.51 -2.32
CA LEU A 94 12.11 -1.38 -2.75
C LEU A 94 10.75 -0.91 -2.20
N GLY A 95 10.70 -0.51 -0.93
CA GLY A 95 9.51 0.06 -0.30
C GLY A 95 9.11 1.42 -0.88
N PHE A 96 10.04 2.15 -1.49
CA PHE A 96 9.75 3.37 -2.24
C PHE A 96 9.19 3.08 -3.64
N CYS A 97 9.78 2.10 -4.34
CA CYS A 97 9.29 1.63 -5.63
C CYS A 97 7.86 1.09 -5.53
N ASP A 98 7.51 0.38 -4.45
CA ASP A 98 6.16 -0.14 -4.25
C ASP A 98 5.09 0.98 -4.22
N LYS A 99 5.42 2.12 -3.59
CA LYS A 99 4.54 3.29 -3.47
C LYS A 99 4.37 3.97 -4.82
N LEU A 100 5.46 4.13 -5.56
CA LEU A 100 5.45 4.70 -6.91
C LEU A 100 4.56 3.91 -7.85
N ILE A 101 4.71 2.58 -7.85
CA ILE A 101 3.91 1.71 -8.72
C ILE A 101 2.43 1.91 -8.41
N LEU A 102 2.03 1.88 -7.14
CA LEU A 102 0.62 2.03 -6.77
C LEU A 102 0.06 3.40 -7.14
N ASP A 103 0.81 4.47 -6.87
CA ASP A 103 0.38 5.84 -7.16
C ASP A 103 0.27 6.09 -8.67
N PHE A 104 1.29 5.68 -9.42
CA PHE A 104 1.32 5.88 -10.87
C PHE A 104 0.21 5.08 -11.56
N PHE A 105 0.03 3.80 -11.21
CA PHE A 105 -1.05 2.99 -11.78
C PHE A 105 -2.43 3.50 -11.37
N GLY A 106 -2.62 3.86 -10.09
CA GLY A 106 -3.89 4.41 -9.61
C GLY A 106 -4.27 5.69 -10.35
N MET A 107 -3.29 6.57 -10.57
CA MET A 107 -3.47 7.81 -11.33
C MET A 107 -3.76 7.53 -12.81
N TRP A 108 -2.93 6.71 -13.45
CA TRP A 108 -3.04 6.36 -14.87
C TRP A 108 -4.42 5.80 -15.21
N VAL A 109 -4.90 4.85 -14.42
CA VAL A 109 -6.19 4.18 -14.63
C VAL A 109 -7.36 5.17 -14.55
N GLY A 110 -7.38 6.06 -13.55
CA GLY A 110 -8.45 7.05 -13.41
C GLY A 110 -8.43 8.09 -14.52
N LEU A 111 -7.24 8.58 -14.90
CA LEU A 111 -7.08 9.54 -16.00
C LEU A 111 -7.45 8.94 -17.36
N HIS A 112 -6.99 7.72 -17.64
CA HIS A 112 -7.20 7.07 -18.94
C HIS A 112 -8.66 6.69 -19.16
N SER A 113 -9.31 6.12 -18.14
CA SER A 113 -10.73 5.71 -18.26
C SER A 113 -11.64 6.89 -18.59
N PHE A 114 -11.50 8.00 -17.87
CA PHE A 114 -12.34 9.18 -18.10
C PHE A 114 -12.03 9.87 -19.43
N ASN A 115 -10.74 10.04 -19.78
CA ASN A 115 -10.37 10.65 -21.06
C ASN A 115 -10.81 9.82 -22.26
N ALA A 116 -10.84 8.49 -22.16
CA ALA A 116 -11.37 7.63 -23.22
C ALA A 116 -12.86 7.90 -23.48
N ASP A 117 -13.66 8.19 -22.44
CA ASP A 117 -15.09 8.49 -22.60
C ASP A 117 -15.34 9.91 -23.13
N VAL A 118 -14.49 10.87 -22.76
CA VAL A 118 -14.53 12.24 -23.31
C VAL A 118 -14.16 12.22 -24.80
N THR A 119 -13.05 11.56 -25.16
CA THR A 119 -12.59 11.47 -26.56
C THR A 119 -13.54 10.69 -27.46
N SER A 120 -14.22 9.67 -26.93
CA SER A 120 -15.23 8.89 -27.67
C SER A 120 -16.63 9.50 -27.68
N LYS A 121 -16.83 10.70 -27.12
CA LYS A 121 -18.14 11.37 -26.97
C LYS A 121 -19.19 10.56 -26.19
N ARG A 122 -18.78 9.49 -25.52
CA ARG A 122 -19.67 8.70 -24.64
C ARG A 122 -20.12 9.52 -23.44
N TRP A 123 -19.29 10.46 -23.01
CA TRP A 123 -19.62 11.37 -21.93
C TRP A 123 -20.86 12.21 -22.21
N ASP A 124 -21.02 12.71 -23.43
CA ASP A 124 -22.20 13.50 -23.81
C ASP A 124 -23.47 12.64 -23.78
N VAL A 125 -23.39 11.39 -24.26
CA VAL A 125 -24.50 10.44 -24.21
C VAL A 125 -24.87 10.09 -22.75
N LEU A 126 -23.88 9.88 -21.89
CA LEU A 126 -24.11 9.58 -20.47
C LEU A 126 -24.85 10.72 -19.75
N ARG A 127 -24.59 11.97 -20.13
CA ARG A 127 -25.31 13.14 -19.57
C ARG A 127 -26.78 13.21 -19.97
N LEU A 128 -27.16 12.65 -21.11
CA LEU A 128 -28.55 12.60 -21.57
C LEU A 128 -29.35 11.48 -20.86
N THR A 129 -28.69 10.59 -20.14
CA THR A 129 -29.37 9.53 -19.38
C THR A 129 -30.00 10.10 -18.11
N PRO A 130 -31.11 9.51 -17.60
CA PRO A 130 -31.74 9.92 -16.34
C PRO A 130 -30.93 9.53 -15.09
N ILE A 131 -29.66 9.12 -15.25
CA ILE A 131 -28.80 8.69 -14.16
C ILE A 131 -28.17 9.92 -13.50
N LYS A 132 -28.27 9.99 -12.18
CA LYS A 132 -27.67 11.06 -11.39
C LYS A 132 -26.15 11.12 -11.58
N ALA A 133 -25.60 12.33 -11.72
CA ALA A 133 -24.16 12.54 -11.92
C ALA A 133 -23.30 11.90 -10.83
N GLU A 134 -23.76 11.89 -9.57
CA GLU A 134 -23.05 11.24 -8.47
C GLU A 134 -22.90 9.74 -8.69
N THR A 135 -23.93 9.10 -9.24
CA THR A 135 -23.96 7.66 -9.52
C THR A 135 -22.99 7.29 -10.65
N ILE A 136 -22.81 8.20 -11.62
CA ILE A 136 -21.84 8.08 -12.71
C ILE A 136 -20.40 8.21 -12.17
N ILE A 137 -20.16 9.16 -11.27
CA ILE A 137 -18.82 9.35 -10.68
C ILE A 137 -18.45 8.19 -9.78
N ASP A 138 -19.37 7.75 -8.93
CA ASP A 138 -19.11 6.65 -8.01
C ASP A 138 -18.83 5.36 -8.79
N SER A 139 -19.50 5.12 -9.93
CA SER A 139 -19.18 3.98 -10.81
C SER A 139 -17.79 4.10 -11.43
N ARG A 140 -17.38 5.29 -11.88
CA ARG A 140 -16.03 5.54 -12.43
C ARG A 140 -14.94 5.29 -11.40
N ILE A 141 -15.12 5.78 -10.19
CA ILE A 141 -14.14 5.59 -9.11
C ILE A 141 -14.05 4.10 -8.74
N ALA A 142 -15.17 3.39 -8.65
CA ALA A 142 -15.14 1.94 -8.40
C ALA A 142 -14.47 1.16 -9.55
N LEU A 143 -14.74 1.54 -10.80
CA LEU A 143 -14.10 0.93 -11.96
C LEU A 143 -12.58 1.15 -11.94
N ALA A 144 -12.14 2.37 -11.61
CA ALA A 144 -10.73 2.69 -11.43
C ALA A 144 -10.10 1.86 -10.30
N GLN A 145 -10.79 1.69 -9.17
CA GLN A 145 -10.33 0.84 -8.08
C GLN A 145 -10.24 -0.64 -8.48
N ILE A 146 -11.19 -1.16 -9.29
CA ILE A 146 -11.13 -2.53 -9.81
C ILE A 146 -9.89 -2.74 -10.68
N GLN A 147 -9.57 -1.77 -11.54
CA GLN A 147 -8.42 -1.84 -12.42
C GLN A 147 -7.10 -1.70 -11.64
N ALA A 148 -7.06 -0.82 -10.63
CA ALA A 148 -5.92 -0.65 -9.71
C ALA A 148 -5.76 -1.81 -8.71
N TRP A 149 -6.74 -2.71 -8.60
CA TRP A 149 -6.75 -3.79 -7.61
C TRP A 149 -5.57 -4.76 -7.76
N ARG A 150 -5.14 -5.07 -8.99
CA ARG A 150 -4.02 -6.01 -9.21
C ARG A 150 -2.68 -5.45 -8.76
N PRO A 151 -2.27 -4.23 -9.18
CA PRO A 151 -1.10 -3.57 -8.60
C PRO A 151 -1.18 -3.51 -7.06
N PHE A 152 -2.36 -3.19 -6.52
CA PHE A 152 -2.58 -3.19 -5.08
C PHE A 152 -2.31 -4.56 -4.43
N VAL A 153 -2.88 -5.65 -4.96
CA VAL A 153 -2.63 -7.00 -4.42
C VAL A 153 -1.18 -7.40 -4.57
N PHE A 154 -0.52 -7.05 -5.67
CA PHE A 154 0.92 -7.28 -5.84
C PHE A 154 1.72 -6.56 -4.76
N VAL A 155 1.46 -5.27 -4.50
CA VAL A 155 2.12 -4.50 -3.44
C VAL A 155 1.86 -5.12 -2.07
N VAL A 156 0.62 -5.44 -1.73
CA VAL A 156 0.29 -6.05 -0.43
C VAL A 156 0.96 -7.41 -0.27
N ALA A 157 0.97 -8.26 -1.31
CA ALA A 157 1.64 -9.55 -1.28
C ALA A 157 3.16 -9.40 -1.14
N PHE A 158 3.75 -8.43 -1.83
CA PHE A 158 5.17 -8.10 -1.70
C PHE A 158 5.49 -7.67 -0.26
N ARG A 159 4.72 -6.73 0.31
CA ARG A 159 4.88 -6.28 1.71
C ARG A 159 4.72 -7.41 2.71
N PHE A 160 3.71 -8.25 2.53
CA PHE A 160 3.50 -9.44 3.36
C PHE A 160 4.68 -10.42 3.23
N GLY A 161 5.21 -10.59 2.02
CA GLY A 161 6.41 -11.39 1.77
C GLY A 161 7.63 -10.84 2.49
N VAL A 162 7.87 -9.53 2.49
CA VAL A 162 8.98 -8.90 3.24
C VAL A 162 8.86 -9.21 4.74
N LEU A 163 7.66 -9.05 5.30
CA LEU A 163 7.40 -9.36 6.71
C LEU A 163 7.63 -10.85 7.03
N LEU A 164 7.10 -11.74 6.19
CA LEU A 164 7.27 -13.18 6.32
C LEU A 164 8.75 -13.57 6.22
N LEU A 165 9.49 -13.01 5.26
CA LEU A 165 10.92 -13.23 5.12
C LEU A 165 11.68 -12.72 6.34
N GLY A 166 11.30 -11.59 6.93
CA GLY A 166 11.89 -11.11 8.18
C GLY A 166 11.73 -12.12 9.32
N ILE A 167 10.51 -12.65 9.50
CA ILE A 167 10.23 -13.68 10.51
C ILE A 167 11.01 -14.97 10.23
N VAL A 168 10.99 -15.44 8.99
CA VAL A 168 11.67 -16.66 8.56
C VAL A 168 13.18 -16.53 8.69
N THR A 169 13.75 -15.37 8.36
CA THR A 169 15.19 -15.07 8.53
C THR A 169 15.59 -15.01 10.00
N LEU A 170 14.69 -14.58 10.89
CA LEU A 170 14.95 -14.60 12.32
C LEU A 170 14.88 -16.02 12.90
N LEU A 171 13.95 -16.86 12.44
CA LEU A 171 13.68 -18.17 13.04
C LEU A 171 14.47 -19.33 12.42
N VAL A 172 14.69 -19.34 11.10
CA VAL A 172 15.21 -20.53 10.38
C VAL A 172 16.74 -20.68 10.44
N PRO A 173 17.56 -19.65 10.24
CA PRO A 173 19.03 -19.80 10.27
C PRO A 173 19.56 -20.40 11.58
N PRO A 174 19.09 -20.02 12.78
CA PRO A 174 19.53 -20.65 14.03
C PRO A 174 19.18 -22.15 14.14
N LEU A 175 18.14 -22.60 13.45
CA LEU A 175 17.75 -24.01 13.42
C LEU A 175 18.67 -24.82 12.49
N LEU A 176 19.03 -24.26 11.34
CA LEU A 176 19.84 -24.92 10.32
C LEU A 176 21.34 -24.84 10.60
N PHE A 177 21.82 -23.77 11.21
CA PHE A 177 23.24 -23.51 11.45
C PHE A 177 23.55 -23.53 12.94
N PRO A 178 24.20 -24.59 13.45
CA PRO A 178 24.49 -24.75 14.88
C PRO A 178 25.26 -23.57 15.49
N GLN A 179 26.14 -22.93 14.72
CA GLN A 179 26.88 -21.75 15.17
C GLN A 179 25.98 -20.55 15.55
N TRP A 180 24.73 -20.50 15.07
CA TRP A 180 23.79 -19.39 15.34
C TRP A 180 22.80 -19.74 16.46
N ARG A 181 22.86 -20.95 17.04
CA ARG A 181 21.98 -21.39 18.14
C ARG A 181 22.15 -20.56 19.41
N GLY A 182 23.35 -19.98 19.63
CA GLY A 182 23.60 -19.09 20.77
C GLY A 182 22.58 -17.94 20.82
N SER A 183 22.30 -17.31 19.68
CA SER A 183 21.32 -16.21 19.59
C SER A 183 19.92 -16.60 20.06
N MET A 184 19.45 -17.83 19.81
CA MET A 184 18.13 -18.28 20.26
C MET A 184 18.09 -18.59 21.76
N GLN A 185 19.20 -19.09 22.31
CA GLN A 185 19.34 -19.27 23.75
C GLN A 185 19.36 -17.91 24.45
N ASP A 186 20.08 -16.93 23.90
CA ASP A 186 20.10 -15.55 24.41
C ASP A 186 18.71 -14.92 24.40
N VAL A 187 17.95 -15.06 23.30
CA VAL A 187 16.56 -14.56 23.23
C VAL A 187 15.66 -15.25 24.26
N ARG A 188 15.78 -16.57 24.43
CA ARG A 188 15.01 -17.32 25.44
C ARG A 188 15.36 -16.85 26.86
N ASP A 189 16.65 -16.75 27.16
CA ASP A 189 17.13 -16.36 28.47
C ASP A 189 16.76 -14.91 28.78
N GLN A 190 16.83 -14.03 27.79
CA GLN A 190 16.38 -12.65 27.90
C GLN A 190 14.86 -12.56 28.07
N LEU A 191 14.07 -13.36 27.37
CA LEU A 191 12.62 -13.43 27.56
C LEU A 191 12.24 -13.89 28.98
N LEU A 192 13.02 -14.80 29.57
CA LEU A 192 12.80 -15.27 30.95
C LEU A 192 13.26 -14.26 32.01
N ARG A 193 14.35 -13.53 31.76
CA ARG A 193 14.91 -12.54 32.71
C ARG A 193 14.19 -11.20 32.66
N ASP A 194 13.92 -10.69 31.46
CA ASP A 194 13.26 -9.42 31.22
C ASP A 194 12.33 -9.53 29.99
N PRO A 195 11.11 -10.07 30.19
CA PRO A 195 10.17 -10.27 29.10
C PRO A 195 9.77 -8.95 28.42
N VAL A 196 9.88 -7.81 29.10
CA VAL A 196 9.49 -6.50 28.56
C VAL A 196 10.42 -6.12 27.41
N THR A 197 11.73 -6.41 27.52
CA THR A 197 12.71 -6.11 26.46
C THR A 197 12.52 -6.88 25.16
N ILE A 198 11.85 -8.05 25.21
CA ILE A 198 11.55 -8.85 24.02
C ILE A 198 10.11 -8.59 23.52
N ILE A 199 9.13 -8.60 24.43
CA ILE A 199 7.71 -8.44 24.07
C ILE A 199 7.43 -7.03 23.55
N GLY A 200 8.05 -6.00 24.13
CA GLY A 200 7.86 -4.61 23.73
C GLY A 200 8.20 -4.37 22.25
N PRO A 201 9.42 -4.66 21.78
CA PRO A 201 9.80 -4.54 20.38
C PRO A 201 8.96 -5.40 19.45
N LEU A 202 8.59 -6.63 19.84
CA LEU A 202 7.72 -7.49 19.04
C LEU A 202 6.33 -6.88 18.85
N PHE A 203 5.76 -6.30 19.90
CA PHE A 203 4.46 -5.64 19.84
C PHE A 203 4.50 -4.36 18.98
N ILE A 204 5.59 -3.59 19.08
CA ILE A 204 5.84 -2.44 18.21
C ILE A 204 5.95 -2.89 16.74
N ALA A 205 6.78 -3.90 16.47
CA ALA A 205 6.96 -4.46 15.13
C ALA A 205 5.63 -4.99 14.56
N PHE A 206 4.81 -5.65 15.37
CA PHE A 206 3.47 -6.10 14.99
C PHE A 206 2.56 -4.93 14.62
N THR A 207 2.54 -3.87 15.43
CA THR A 207 1.72 -2.67 15.17
C THR A 207 2.15 -1.96 13.89
N PHE A 208 3.45 -1.78 13.67
CA PHE A 208 4.00 -1.24 12.43
C PHE A 208 3.67 -2.12 11.22
N SER A 209 3.76 -3.44 11.37
CA SER A 209 3.45 -4.41 10.31
C SER A 209 1.98 -4.33 9.90
N ALA A 210 1.07 -4.21 10.87
CA ALA A 210 -0.35 -4.03 10.59
C ALA A 210 -0.61 -2.74 9.79
N PHE A 211 -0.01 -1.61 10.22
CA PHE A 211 -0.11 -0.35 9.47
C PHE A 211 0.49 -0.46 8.06
N TYR A 212 1.68 -1.06 7.94
CA TYR A 212 2.39 -1.25 6.69
C TYR A 212 1.58 -2.03 5.65
N LEU A 213 0.77 -3.01 6.10
CA LEU A 213 -0.12 -3.80 5.25
C LEU A 213 -1.43 -3.07 4.89
N ILE A 214 -1.96 -2.24 5.78
CA ILE A 214 -3.26 -1.56 5.59
C ILE A 214 -3.11 -0.27 4.77
N GLU A 215 -1.99 0.45 4.88
CA GLU A 215 -1.75 1.73 4.21
C GLU A 215 -2.00 1.73 2.69
N PRO A 216 -1.54 0.72 1.90
CA PRO A 216 -1.77 0.68 0.45
C PRO A 216 -3.24 0.75 0.07
N TYR A 217 -4.12 0.22 0.90
CA TYR A 217 -5.56 0.20 0.64
C TYR A 217 -6.17 1.61 0.73
N TRP A 218 -5.81 2.36 1.75
CA TRP A 218 -6.25 3.76 1.90
C TRP A 218 -5.67 4.64 0.79
N ARG A 219 -4.41 4.41 0.45
CA ARG A 219 -3.70 5.11 -0.62
C ARG A 219 -4.35 4.89 -1.98
N MET A 220 -4.60 3.63 -2.36
CA MET A 220 -5.27 3.28 -3.63
C MET A 220 -6.61 4.01 -3.77
N ARG A 221 -7.43 4.03 -2.72
CA ARG A 221 -8.73 4.71 -2.73
C ARG A 221 -8.60 6.22 -2.92
N MET A 222 -7.63 6.83 -2.24
CA MET A 222 -7.38 8.26 -2.35
C MET A 222 -6.89 8.64 -3.75
N VAL A 223 -5.91 7.92 -4.32
CA VAL A 223 -5.33 8.21 -5.64
C VAL A 223 -6.31 7.96 -6.79
N THR A 224 -7.10 6.90 -6.70
CA THR A 224 -8.15 6.64 -7.71
C THR A 224 -9.25 7.70 -7.66
N ALA A 225 -9.66 8.15 -6.47
CA ALA A 225 -10.63 9.24 -6.35
C ALA A 225 -10.06 10.58 -6.86
N SER A 226 -8.80 10.90 -6.53
CA SER A 226 -8.18 12.15 -6.98
C SER A 226 -7.98 12.17 -8.49
N SER A 227 -7.56 11.07 -9.10
CA SER A 227 -7.38 10.98 -10.56
C SER A 227 -8.68 11.16 -11.33
N VAL A 228 -9.79 10.57 -10.88
CA VAL A 228 -11.11 10.81 -11.49
C VAL A 228 -11.54 12.27 -11.30
N ALA A 229 -11.29 12.87 -10.13
CA ALA A 229 -11.61 14.27 -9.89
C ALA A 229 -10.79 15.24 -10.77
N VAL A 230 -9.51 14.93 -11.00
CA VAL A 230 -8.64 15.70 -11.91
C VAL A 230 -9.12 15.54 -13.35
N ALA A 231 -9.44 14.32 -13.79
CA ALA A 231 -9.93 14.07 -15.14
C ALA A 231 -11.28 14.75 -15.41
N ALA A 232 -12.17 14.81 -14.41
CA ALA A 232 -13.45 15.50 -14.52
C ALA A 232 -13.28 17.03 -14.69
N LYS A 233 -12.20 17.61 -14.19
CA LYS A 233 -11.94 19.06 -14.28
C LYS A 233 -11.16 19.47 -15.54
N MET A 234 -10.28 18.60 -16.01
CA MET A 234 -9.30 18.92 -17.05
C MET A 234 -9.67 18.26 -18.37
N ARG A 235 -9.88 19.06 -19.42
CA ARG A 235 -10.18 18.54 -20.76
C ARG A 235 -8.94 18.07 -21.54
N SER A 236 -7.77 18.59 -21.19
CA SER A 236 -6.52 18.22 -21.85
C SER A 236 -5.79 17.13 -21.04
N LEU A 237 -5.44 16.03 -21.73
CA LEU A 237 -4.71 14.91 -21.14
C LEU A 237 -3.37 15.34 -20.52
N PRO A 238 -2.53 16.18 -21.16
CA PRO A 238 -1.25 16.59 -20.58
C PRO A 238 -1.41 17.36 -19.26
N MET A 239 -2.37 18.28 -19.17
CA MET A 239 -2.63 19.02 -17.93
C MET A 239 -3.16 18.08 -16.85
N SER A 240 -4.05 17.15 -17.21
CA SER A 240 -4.55 16.15 -16.26
C SER A 240 -3.43 15.31 -15.65
N VAL A 241 -2.44 14.90 -16.45
CA VAL A 241 -1.26 14.16 -15.98
C VAL A 241 -0.39 15.03 -15.06
N LEU A 242 -0.10 16.28 -15.45
CA LEU A 242 0.69 17.20 -14.63
C LEU A 242 0.04 17.47 -13.27
N TYR A 243 -1.27 17.74 -13.25
CA TYR A 243 -2.02 17.89 -12.01
C TYR A 243 -2.01 16.59 -11.20
N GLY A 244 -2.21 15.44 -11.81
CA GLY A 244 -2.13 14.14 -11.13
C GLY A 244 -0.77 13.91 -10.45
N LEU A 245 0.33 14.18 -11.17
CA LEU A 245 1.69 14.07 -10.63
C LEU A 245 1.91 15.04 -9.46
N TRP A 246 1.43 16.27 -9.58
CA TRP A 246 1.48 17.26 -8.49
C TRP A 246 0.79 16.77 -7.22
N HIS A 247 -0.34 16.06 -7.34
CA HIS A 247 -1.01 15.46 -6.18
C HIS A 247 -0.19 14.37 -5.51
N ILE A 248 0.50 13.53 -6.30
CA ILE A 248 1.39 12.49 -5.77
C ILE A 248 2.51 13.15 -4.97
N VAL A 249 3.16 14.18 -5.53
CA VAL A 249 4.23 14.93 -4.85
C VAL A 249 3.75 15.53 -3.52
N ILE A 250 2.55 16.13 -3.47
CA ILE A 250 1.98 16.67 -2.23
C ILE A 250 1.82 15.56 -1.17
N VAL A 251 1.24 14.42 -1.54
CA VAL A 251 1.02 13.29 -0.62
C VAL A 251 2.36 12.79 -0.06
N TRP A 252 3.37 12.70 -0.92
CA TRP A 252 4.71 12.29 -0.54
C TRP A 252 5.39 13.29 0.40
N PHE A 253 5.24 14.58 0.13
CA PHE A 253 5.75 15.63 1.00
C PHE A 253 5.16 15.51 2.42
N PHE A 254 3.84 15.29 2.54
CA PHE A 254 3.22 15.01 3.84
C PHE A 254 3.76 13.73 4.50
N GLN A 255 4.01 12.66 3.74
CA GLN A 255 4.60 11.44 4.28
C GLN A 255 6.02 11.67 4.80
N ILE A 256 6.83 12.45 4.11
CA ILE A 256 8.19 12.81 4.54
C ILE A 256 8.12 13.62 5.84
N ILE A 257 7.22 14.61 5.94
CA ILE A 257 7.04 15.39 7.18
C ILE A 257 6.66 14.48 8.35
N ILE A 258 5.68 13.58 8.16
CA ILE A 258 5.25 12.65 9.20
C ILE A 258 6.39 11.71 9.61
N ALA A 259 7.18 11.22 8.65
CA ALA A 259 8.33 10.36 8.89
C ALA A 259 9.42 11.09 9.69
N VAL A 260 9.80 12.31 9.27
CA VAL A 260 10.81 13.13 9.97
C VAL A 260 10.33 13.48 11.38
N ALA A 261 9.08 13.91 11.54
CA ALA A 261 8.51 14.20 12.86
C ALA A 261 8.51 12.95 13.76
N SER A 262 8.22 11.77 13.20
CA SER A 262 8.29 10.50 13.92
C SER A 262 9.72 10.17 14.36
N LEU A 263 10.72 10.37 13.49
CA LEU A 263 12.12 10.12 13.82
C LEU A 263 12.62 11.06 14.94
N ILE A 264 12.29 12.36 14.86
CA ILE A 264 12.63 13.34 15.90
C ILE A 264 12.00 12.94 17.23
N LEU A 265 10.71 12.60 17.24
CA LEU A 265 10.04 12.20 18.47
C LEU A 265 10.63 10.91 19.05
N MET A 266 10.88 9.89 18.22
CA MET A 266 11.52 8.65 18.66
C MET A 266 12.87 8.94 19.30
N ASN A 267 13.68 9.79 18.68
CA ASN A 267 14.97 10.21 19.25
C ASN A 267 14.81 10.91 20.61
N ILE A 268 13.83 11.80 20.75
CA ILE A 268 13.53 12.47 22.03
C ILE A 268 13.10 11.47 23.10
N LEU A 269 12.23 10.52 22.74
CA LEU A 269 11.76 9.48 23.66
C LEU A 269 12.95 8.62 24.12
N PHE A 270 13.68 7.99 23.20
CA PHE A 270 14.79 7.12 23.56
C PHE A 270 15.94 7.82 24.31
N ASN A 271 16.14 9.13 24.11
CA ASN A 271 17.18 9.88 24.82
C ASN A 271 16.77 10.39 26.20
N ARG A 272 15.47 10.51 26.51
CA ARG A 272 15.00 11.12 27.76
C ARG A 272 14.57 10.13 28.82
N THR A 273 14.16 8.92 28.45
CA THR A 273 13.61 7.96 29.40
C THR A 273 14.64 6.90 29.75
N SER A 274 15.43 7.18 30.80
CA SER A 274 16.36 6.21 31.39
C SER A 274 15.74 5.36 32.50
N SER A 275 14.49 5.65 32.90
CA SER A 275 13.95 5.15 34.17
C SER A 275 13.08 3.90 34.04
N SER A 276 12.40 3.66 32.90
CA SER A 276 11.53 2.49 32.74
C SER A 276 11.29 2.11 31.26
N PRO A 277 11.79 0.96 30.78
CA PRO A 277 11.63 0.54 29.37
C PRO A 277 10.17 0.28 28.97
N LEU A 278 9.33 -0.11 29.92
CA LEU A 278 7.89 -0.32 29.67
C LEU A 278 7.19 0.97 29.22
N LEU A 279 7.51 2.11 29.84
CA LEU A 279 6.93 3.39 29.50
C LEU A 279 7.34 3.83 28.09
N ASP A 280 8.58 3.55 27.68
CA ASP A 280 9.06 3.80 26.32
C ASP A 280 8.25 3.04 25.29
N TYR A 281 8.07 1.73 25.49
CA TYR A 281 7.28 0.93 24.56
C TYR A 281 5.83 1.38 24.48
N ILE A 282 5.22 1.75 25.61
CA ILE A 282 3.85 2.31 25.62
C ILE A 282 3.80 3.62 24.83
N LEU A 283 4.75 4.53 25.05
CA LEU A 283 4.80 5.80 24.31
C LEU A 283 5.00 5.60 22.81
N VAL A 284 5.86 4.66 22.41
CA VAL A 284 6.07 4.31 21.00
C VAL A 284 4.79 3.75 20.39
N VAL A 285 4.10 2.82 21.07
CA VAL A 285 2.82 2.27 20.59
C VAL A 285 1.76 3.36 20.44
N VAL A 286 1.62 4.22 21.46
CA VAL A 286 0.66 5.34 21.44
C VAL A 286 0.97 6.27 20.27
N TRP A 287 2.24 6.57 20.03
CA TRP A 287 2.66 7.37 18.89
C TRP A 287 2.33 6.72 17.55
N VAL A 288 2.67 5.44 17.36
CA VAL A 288 2.38 4.70 16.13
C VAL A 288 0.87 4.63 15.89
N GLY A 289 0.09 4.41 16.95
CA GLY A 289 -1.37 4.47 16.92
C GLY A 289 -1.87 5.85 16.48
N ALA A 290 -1.34 6.93 17.06
CA ALA A 290 -1.69 8.30 16.68
C ALA A 290 -1.35 8.61 15.22
N VAL A 291 -0.15 8.27 14.75
CA VAL A 291 0.27 8.44 13.35
C VAL A 291 -0.62 7.65 12.41
N THR A 292 -0.97 6.42 12.77
CA THR A 292 -1.88 5.56 12.01
C THR A 292 -3.26 6.19 11.86
N VAL A 293 -3.82 6.66 12.97
CA VAL A 293 -5.14 7.32 13.01
C VAL A 293 -5.12 8.61 12.20
N ILE A 294 -4.10 9.46 12.36
CA ILE A 294 -3.93 10.70 11.60
C ILE A 294 -3.84 10.40 10.10
N THR A 295 -3.00 9.44 9.72
CA THR A 295 -2.83 9.03 8.32
C THR A 295 -4.13 8.52 7.73
N TYR A 296 -4.87 7.69 8.46
CA TYR A 296 -6.20 7.24 8.07
C TYR A 296 -7.17 8.41 7.84
N PHE A 297 -7.21 9.39 8.76
CA PHE A 297 -8.07 10.57 8.62
C PHE A 297 -7.65 11.45 7.45
N ILE A 298 -6.35 11.63 7.19
CA ILE A 298 -5.85 12.37 6.02
C ILE A 298 -6.32 11.68 4.73
N TYR A 299 -6.11 10.37 4.59
CA TYR A 299 -6.55 9.65 3.39
C TYR A 299 -8.07 9.70 3.22
N ARG A 300 -8.82 9.48 4.30
CA ARG A 300 -10.30 9.49 4.27
C ARG A 300 -10.87 10.86 3.96
N SER A 301 -10.35 11.92 4.59
CA SER A 301 -10.80 13.30 4.35
C SER A 301 -10.49 13.74 2.92
N ARG A 302 -9.27 13.46 2.43
CA ARG A 302 -8.89 13.76 1.05
C ARG A 302 -9.75 13.00 0.05
N ALA A 303 -9.96 11.69 0.24
CA ALA A 303 -10.84 10.92 -0.64
C ALA A 303 -12.24 11.55 -0.71
N ARG A 304 -12.85 11.92 0.43
CA ARG A 304 -14.17 12.59 0.47
C ARG A 304 -14.18 13.92 -0.27
N VAL A 305 -13.16 14.76 -0.06
CA VAL A 305 -13.02 16.05 -0.76
C VAL A 305 -12.91 15.82 -2.27
N TRP A 306 -12.15 14.83 -2.72
CA TRP A 306 -12.03 14.50 -4.14
C TRP A 306 -13.33 13.99 -4.74
N HIS A 307 -14.05 13.13 -4.03
CA HIS A 307 -15.40 12.72 -4.44
C HIS A 307 -16.34 13.94 -4.58
N ALA A 308 -16.33 14.87 -3.63
CA ALA A 308 -17.15 16.07 -3.69
C ALA A 308 -16.75 17.00 -4.84
N GLN A 309 -15.45 17.19 -5.08
CA GLN A 309 -14.94 18.01 -6.17
C GLN A 309 -15.25 17.43 -7.55
N ALA A 310 -15.18 16.10 -7.71
CA ALA A 310 -15.60 15.43 -8.94
C ALA A 310 -17.09 15.68 -9.23
N ARG A 311 -17.93 15.61 -8.19
CA ARG A 311 -19.39 15.87 -8.29
C ARG A 311 -19.67 17.31 -8.70
N GLN A 312 -19.01 18.26 -8.05
CA GLN A 312 -19.15 19.68 -8.37
C GLN A 312 -18.68 20.01 -9.80
N ALA A 313 -17.57 19.43 -10.25
CA ALA A 313 -17.06 19.66 -11.60
C ALA A 313 -18.08 19.22 -12.66
N ILE A 314 -18.70 18.06 -12.47
CA ILE A 314 -19.68 17.53 -13.42
C ILE A 314 -21.01 18.28 -13.34
N ALA A 315 -21.46 18.64 -12.14
CA ALA A 315 -22.66 19.46 -11.97
C ALA A 315 -22.52 20.84 -12.64
N ALA A 316 -21.37 21.50 -12.47
CA ALA A 316 -21.08 22.78 -13.11
C ALA A 316 -21.06 22.65 -14.65
N GLU A 317 -20.61 21.51 -15.17
CA GLU A 317 -20.59 21.27 -16.62
C GLU A 317 -22.00 21.03 -17.19
N LEU A 318 -22.88 20.37 -16.43
CA LEU A 318 -24.28 20.16 -16.81
C LEU A 318 -25.06 21.48 -16.88
N ILE A 319 -24.84 22.40 -15.93
CA ILE A 319 -25.52 23.70 -15.88
C ILE A 319 -25.13 24.61 -17.07
N ASN A 320 -23.91 24.46 -17.58
CA ASN A 320 -23.38 25.32 -18.65
C ASN A 320 -23.73 24.84 -20.07
N LEU A 321 -24.53 23.78 -20.21
CA LEU A 321 -24.97 23.31 -21.53
C LEU A 321 -26.02 24.29 -22.10
N PRO A 322 -25.85 24.75 -23.35
CA PRO A 322 -26.74 25.73 -23.97
C PRO A 322 -28.18 25.23 -24.14
N GLU A 323 -28.41 23.91 -24.15
CA GLU A 323 -29.73 23.29 -24.26
C GLU A 323 -30.60 23.43 -22.99
N PHE A 324 -30.01 23.85 -21.87
CA PHE A 324 -30.70 24.08 -20.59
C PHE A 324 -30.85 25.58 -20.23
N ARG A 325 -30.51 26.49 -21.14
CA ARG A 325 -30.79 27.93 -21.02
C ARG A 325 -32.03 28.30 -21.82
#